data_AF-A0A5D4SK13-F1
#
_entry.id   AF-A0A5D4SK13-F1
#
_cell.length_a   1.000
_cell.length_b   1.000
_cell.length_c   1.000
_cell.angle_alpha   90.00
_cell.angle_beta   90.00
_cell.angle_gamma   90.00
#
_symmetry.space_group_name_H-M   'P 1'
#
loop_
_entity.id
_entity.type
_entity.pdbx_description
1 polymer ?
#
loop_
_entity_poly.entity_id
_entity_poly.type
_entity_poly.pdbx_seq_one_letter_code
_entity_poly.pdbx_strand_id
1 'polypeptide(L)'
;MKSKIKIYETESQYFNPNKHFISRIKEMEKKSVHGAKVAKKWTEILNQSLSSEIYPVTHPIGQETFSLYLEYPTGVFEYALDIECATSFIKEEGIKPVQFAPSNIIDAVDQGNINKDSNLINPNHKNPVMVLQSRYLTNNKPYCINGNHRIFEAYRNNVEQIEVYVFKELEFVPFFYDVLSRETYYLEIDYHNVVNEKR
;
A
#
# COMPACT_ATOMS: atom_id res chain seq x y z
N MET A 1 8.83 -9.23 -16.14
CA MET A 1 8.11 -8.02 -16.59
C MET A 1 8.99 -6.82 -16.27
N LYS A 2 9.18 -5.84 -17.17
CA LYS A 2 9.93 -4.62 -16.81
C LYS A 2 9.13 -3.88 -15.72
N SER A 3 9.81 -3.43 -14.67
CA SER A 3 9.17 -2.63 -13.62
C SER A 3 8.55 -1.37 -14.24
N LYS A 4 7.30 -1.08 -13.89
CA LYS A 4 6.56 0.11 -14.31
C LYS A 4 6.69 1.28 -13.32
N ILE A 5 7.47 1.12 -12.25
CA ILE A 5 7.54 2.08 -11.13
C ILE A 5 7.81 3.50 -11.61
N LYS A 6 8.83 3.73 -12.44
CA LYS A 6 9.14 5.08 -12.96
C LYS A 6 7.99 5.73 -13.72
N ILE A 7 7.21 4.92 -14.43
CA ILE A 7 6.03 5.41 -15.15
C ILE A 7 4.95 5.76 -14.12
N TYR A 8 4.71 4.89 -13.15
CA TYR A 8 3.72 5.12 -12.09
C TYR A 8 4.05 6.29 -11.17
N GLU A 9 5.32 6.49 -10.81
CA GLU A 9 5.82 7.68 -10.10
C GLU A 9 5.51 8.97 -10.86
N THR A 10 5.63 8.94 -12.20
CA THR A 10 5.34 10.11 -13.04
C THR A 10 3.84 10.32 -13.19
N GLU A 11 3.09 9.24 -13.45
CA GLU A 11 1.64 9.29 -13.65
C GLU A 11 0.89 9.65 -12.38
N SER A 12 1.39 9.26 -11.21
CA SER A 12 0.77 9.59 -9.93
C SER A 12 0.67 11.09 -9.70
N GLN A 13 1.66 11.88 -10.15
CA GLN A 13 1.67 13.33 -10.03
C GLN A 13 0.45 14.01 -10.68
N TYR A 14 -0.21 13.36 -11.63
CA TYR A 14 -1.36 13.88 -12.36
C TYR A 14 -2.71 13.36 -11.85
N PHE A 15 -2.71 12.50 -10.83
CA PHE A 15 -3.93 11.98 -10.27
C PHE A 15 -4.71 13.06 -9.52
N ASN A 16 -6.04 13.00 -9.64
CA ASN A 16 -6.95 13.93 -8.98
C ASN A 16 -7.84 13.16 -8.00
N PRO A 17 -7.55 13.20 -6.68
CA PRO A 17 -8.33 12.49 -5.67
C PRO A 17 -9.81 12.89 -5.69
N ASN A 18 -10.13 14.18 -5.77
CA ASN A 18 -11.52 14.63 -5.82
C ASN A 18 -12.29 14.02 -6.99
N LYS A 19 -11.67 13.96 -8.18
CA LYS A 19 -12.28 13.32 -9.37
C LYS A 19 -12.49 11.83 -9.13
N HIS A 20 -11.53 11.14 -8.51
CA HIS A 20 -11.63 9.72 -8.19
C HIS A 20 -12.78 9.45 -7.22
N PHE A 21 -12.82 10.14 -6.08
CA PHE A 21 -13.87 10.01 -5.07
C PHE A 21 -15.25 10.29 -5.66
N ILE A 22 -15.41 11.39 -6.41
CA ILE A 22 -16.68 11.73 -7.06
C ILE A 22 -17.12 10.64 -8.04
N SER A 23 -16.20 10.03 -8.80
CA SER A 23 -16.52 8.92 -9.70
C SER A 23 -17.07 7.74 -8.92
N ARG A 24 -16.35 7.28 -7.89
CA ARG A 24 -16.74 6.12 -7.07
C ARG A 24 -18.06 6.34 -6.35
N ILE A 25 -18.27 7.52 -5.76
CA ILE A 25 -19.52 7.91 -5.09
C ILE A 25 -20.70 7.79 -6.05
N LYS A 26 -20.60 8.36 -7.26
CA LYS A 26 -21.67 8.32 -8.27
C LYS A 26 -21.98 6.90 -8.74
N GLU A 27 -20.97 6.05 -8.85
CA GLU A 27 -21.14 4.65 -9.22
C GLU A 27 -21.82 3.84 -8.11
N MET A 28 -21.38 4.00 -6.85
CA MET A 28 -22.01 3.37 -5.69
C MET A 28 -23.47 3.81 -5.52
N GLU A 29 -23.76 5.10 -5.69
CA GLU A 29 -25.10 5.66 -5.52
C GLU A 29 -26.11 5.03 -6.48
N LYS A 30 -25.71 4.82 -7.73
CA LYS A 30 -26.58 4.23 -8.78
C LYS A 30 -26.78 2.73 -8.63
N LYS A 31 -25.96 2.06 -7.83
CA LYS A 31 -25.92 0.59 -7.78
C LYS A 31 -27.06 -0.01 -6.95
N SER A 32 -27.38 0.56 -5.78
CA SER A 32 -28.44 0.05 -4.90
C SER A 32 -28.85 1.04 -3.82
N VAL A 33 -29.94 0.78 -3.10
CA VAL A 33 -30.35 1.57 -1.91
C VAL A 33 -29.25 1.58 -0.84
N HIS A 34 -28.56 0.44 -0.65
CA HIS A 34 -27.41 0.40 0.25
C HIS A 34 -26.24 1.24 -0.27
N GLY A 35 -25.93 1.12 -1.57
CA GLY A 35 -24.91 1.91 -2.25
C GLY A 35 -25.15 3.41 -2.13
N ALA A 36 -26.39 3.89 -2.28
CA ALA A 36 -26.77 5.28 -2.05
C ALA A 36 -26.49 5.75 -0.61
N LYS A 37 -26.72 4.89 0.40
CA LYS A 37 -26.39 5.23 1.80
C LYS A 37 -24.89 5.35 2.02
N VAL A 38 -24.10 4.46 1.43
CA VAL A 38 -22.62 4.49 1.51
C VAL A 38 -22.08 5.72 0.76
N ALA A 39 -22.55 5.97 -0.47
CA ALA A 39 -22.20 7.13 -1.27
C ALA A 39 -22.49 8.47 -0.57
N LYS A 40 -23.61 8.55 0.17
CA LYS A 40 -23.92 9.74 0.99
C LYS A 40 -22.85 10.00 2.06
N LYS A 41 -22.41 8.97 2.78
CA LYS A 41 -21.34 9.11 3.80
C LYS A 41 -20.02 9.56 3.17
N TRP A 42 -19.65 8.98 2.04
CA TRP A 42 -18.44 9.39 1.33
C TRP A 42 -18.51 10.81 0.77
N THR A 43 -19.70 11.26 0.36
CA THR A 43 -19.93 12.67 0.01
C THR A 43 -19.69 13.59 1.21
N GLU A 44 -20.17 13.20 2.40
CA GLU A 44 -19.94 13.96 3.64
C GLU A 44 -18.45 14.02 3.99
N ILE A 45 -17.74 12.89 3.95
CA ILE A 45 -16.28 12.81 4.18
C ILE A 45 -15.51 13.68 3.18
N LEU A 46 -15.82 13.55 1.88
CA LEU A 46 -15.16 14.33 0.82
C LEU A 46 -15.29 15.84 1.05
N ASN A 47 -16.48 16.31 1.41
CA ASN A 47 -16.77 17.72 1.62
C ASN A 47 -16.22 18.29 2.93
N GLN A 48 -15.99 17.44 3.94
CA GLN A 48 -15.58 17.88 5.27
C GLN A 48 -14.08 17.78 5.52
N SER A 49 -13.43 16.70 5.06
CA SER A 49 -12.02 16.42 5.38
C SER A 49 -11.12 16.41 4.15
N LEU A 50 -11.55 15.80 3.04
CA LEU A 50 -10.62 15.52 1.94
C LEU A 50 -10.41 16.67 0.97
N SER A 51 -11.32 17.65 0.92
CA SER A 51 -11.21 18.79 0.01
C SER A 51 -10.01 19.71 0.29
N SER A 52 -9.45 19.66 1.51
CA SER A 52 -8.28 20.44 1.93
C SER A 52 -6.96 19.68 1.85
N GLU A 53 -7.00 18.36 1.60
CA GLU A 53 -5.79 17.55 1.52
C GLU A 53 -5.02 17.83 0.23
N ILE A 54 -3.69 17.87 0.33
CA ILE A 54 -2.81 18.15 -0.81
C ILE A 54 -2.36 16.83 -1.43
N TYR A 55 -2.43 16.76 -2.75
CA TYR A 55 -1.93 15.65 -3.54
C TYR A 55 -1.13 16.18 -4.74
N PRO A 56 0.03 15.59 -5.10
CA PRO A 56 0.67 14.42 -4.49
C PRO A 56 1.16 14.68 -3.06
N VAL A 57 1.27 13.61 -2.28
CA VAL A 57 1.65 13.68 -0.86
C VAL A 57 3.13 14.04 -0.76
N THR A 58 3.46 15.01 0.10
CA THR A 58 4.86 15.36 0.37
C THR A 58 5.43 14.37 1.38
N HIS A 59 6.36 13.53 0.92
CA HIS A 59 7.05 12.60 1.82
C HIS A 59 7.93 13.37 2.83
N PRO A 60 7.93 12.93 4.10
CA PRO A 60 8.71 13.55 5.16
C PRO A 60 10.22 13.37 4.91
N ILE A 61 10.99 14.45 5.02
CA ILE A 61 12.44 14.40 4.89
C ILE A 61 13.03 13.70 6.11
N GLY A 62 13.81 12.64 5.87
CA GLY A 62 14.54 11.93 6.92
C GLY A 62 13.76 10.82 7.63
N GLN A 63 12.54 10.52 7.19
CA GLN A 63 11.77 9.35 7.62
C GLN A 63 11.74 8.31 6.49
N GLU A 64 11.84 7.03 6.85
CA GLU A 64 11.68 5.95 5.88
C GLU A 64 10.21 5.76 5.51
N THR A 65 9.89 6.08 4.25
CA THR A 65 8.57 5.86 3.66
C THR A 65 8.67 4.94 2.45
N PHE A 66 7.56 4.28 2.13
CA PHE A 66 7.42 3.40 0.98
C PHE A 66 6.22 3.79 0.14
N SER A 67 6.43 3.88 -1.18
CA SER A 67 5.36 4.22 -2.13
C SER A 67 4.83 2.97 -2.81
N LEU A 68 3.54 2.71 -2.64
CA LEU A 68 2.81 1.66 -3.35
C LEU A 68 1.86 2.30 -4.38
N TYR A 69 2.06 1.98 -5.66
CA TYR A 69 1.25 2.55 -6.74
C TYR A 69 0.14 1.60 -7.17
N LEU A 70 -1.09 2.12 -7.33
CA LEU A 70 -2.21 1.38 -7.90
C LEU A 70 -2.88 2.14 -9.03
N GLU A 71 -3.24 1.42 -10.09
CA GLU A 71 -3.88 1.98 -11.28
C GLU A 71 -5.41 1.92 -11.13
N TYR A 72 -6.05 3.08 -11.27
CA TYR A 72 -7.50 3.24 -11.31
C TYR A 72 -7.96 3.76 -12.67
N PRO A 73 -9.26 3.63 -13.00
CA PRO A 73 -9.82 4.26 -14.21
C PRO A 73 -9.59 5.78 -14.28
N THR A 74 -9.36 6.44 -13.14
CA THR A 74 -9.10 7.87 -13.04
C THR A 74 -7.62 8.26 -13.03
N GLY A 75 -6.70 7.29 -13.12
CA GLY A 75 -5.25 7.48 -13.11
C GLY A 75 -4.54 6.58 -12.10
N VAL A 76 -3.22 6.77 -11.97
CA VAL A 76 -2.40 6.04 -10.99
C VAL A 76 -2.40 6.79 -9.67
N PHE A 77 -2.70 6.12 -8.56
CA PHE A 77 -2.62 6.69 -7.22
C PHE A 77 -1.44 6.11 -6.46
N GLU A 78 -0.83 6.93 -5.62
CA GLU A 78 0.26 6.57 -4.72
C GLU A 78 -0.27 6.44 -3.30
N TYR A 79 -0.06 5.26 -2.71
CA TYR A 79 -0.22 5.03 -1.29
C TYR A 79 1.13 5.21 -0.60
N ALA A 80 1.24 6.25 0.22
CA ALA A 80 2.42 6.49 1.03
C ALA A 80 2.31 5.72 2.36
N LEU A 81 3.30 4.86 2.62
CA LEU A 81 3.40 4.08 3.84
C LEU A 81 4.57 4.59 4.71
N ASP A 82 4.35 4.76 6.00
CA ASP A 82 5.35 5.08 7.01
C ASP A 82 5.93 3.81 7.62
N ILE A 83 7.16 3.49 7.24
CA ILE A 83 7.85 2.26 7.66
C ILE A 83 8.36 2.36 9.09
N GLU A 84 8.67 3.56 9.57
CA GLU A 84 9.06 3.81 10.96
C GLU A 84 7.87 3.63 11.90
N CYS A 85 6.69 4.15 11.50
CA CYS A 85 5.42 3.90 12.19
C CYS A 85 5.10 2.41 12.22
N ALA A 86 5.17 1.71 11.08
CA ALA A 86 4.96 0.26 11.03
C ALA A 86 5.92 -0.52 11.94
N THR A 87 7.18 -0.11 12.00
CA THR A 87 8.18 -0.72 12.90
C THR A 87 7.84 -0.50 14.37
N SER A 88 7.33 0.68 14.71
CA SER A 88 6.90 1.00 16.08
C SER A 88 5.65 0.21 16.46
N PHE A 89 4.67 0.14 15.55
CA PHE A 89 3.45 -0.65 15.72
C PHE A 89 3.71 -2.12 16.01
N ILE A 90 4.65 -2.76 15.28
CA ILE A 90 5.09 -4.15 15.57
C ILE A 90 5.51 -4.33 17.03
N LYS A 91 6.29 -3.38 17.56
CA LYS A 91 6.84 -3.46 18.92
C LYS A 91 5.75 -3.21 19.96
N GLU A 92 4.90 -2.21 19.73
CA GLU A 92 3.81 -1.81 20.62
C GLU A 92 2.79 -2.93 20.78
N GLU A 93 2.38 -3.55 19.68
CA GLU A 93 1.38 -4.63 19.66
C GLU A 93 2.00 -6.03 19.90
N GLY A 94 3.33 -6.11 20.08
CA GLY A 94 4.02 -7.38 20.31
C GLY A 94 3.83 -8.40 19.18
N ILE A 95 3.71 -7.92 17.94
CA ILE A 95 3.50 -8.77 16.76
C ILE A 95 4.71 -9.67 16.59
N LYS A 96 4.50 -10.96 16.34
CA LYS A 96 5.57 -11.93 16.14
C LYS A 96 5.84 -12.12 14.65
N PRO A 97 7.11 -12.25 14.23
CA PRO A 97 7.43 -12.61 12.86
C PRO A 97 7.02 -14.06 12.58
N VAL A 98 6.79 -14.35 11.31
CA VAL A 98 6.61 -15.70 10.79
C VAL A 98 7.88 -16.09 10.04
N GLN A 99 8.29 -17.35 10.16
CA GLN A 99 9.43 -17.89 9.42
C GLN A 99 9.01 -18.28 8.01
N PHE A 100 9.67 -17.73 7.01
CA PHE A 100 9.47 -18.09 5.59
C PHE A 100 10.77 -18.58 4.96
N ALA A 101 10.66 -19.62 4.14
CA ALA A 101 11.68 -19.86 3.13
C ALA A 101 11.68 -18.69 2.13
N PRO A 102 12.82 -18.07 1.80
CA PRO A 102 12.87 -16.96 0.84
C PRO A 102 12.24 -17.30 -0.51
N SER A 103 12.34 -18.57 -0.95
CA SER A 103 11.69 -19.07 -2.17
C SER A 103 10.16 -18.94 -2.16
N ASN A 104 9.53 -18.97 -1.00
CA ASN A 104 8.07 -18.85 -0.86
C ASN A 104 7.58 -17.39 -0.91
N ILE A 105 8.49 -16.42 -0.78
CA ILE A 105 8.14 -14.99 -0.68
C ILE A 105 8.92 -14.11 -1.65
N ILE A 106 9.75 -14.70 -2.50
CA ILE A 106 10.53 -14.00 -3.53
C ILE A 106 9.63 -13.25 -4.52
N ASP A 107 8.43 -13.77 -4.78
CA ASP A 107 7.44 -13.14 -5.66
C ASP A 107 6.86 -11.84 -5.08
N ALA A 108 7.01 -11.62 -3.77
CA ALA A 108 6.65 -10.37 -3.13
C ALA A 108 7.68 -9.25 -3.39
N VAL A 109 8.89 -9.61 -3.83
CA VAL A 109 9.98 -8.65 -4.03
C VAL A 109 9.69 -7.81 -5.27
N ASP A 110 9.63 -6.51 -5.06
CA ASP A 110 9.60 -5.56 -6.15
C ASP A 110 10.99 -5.44 -6.77
N GLN A 111 11.15 -6.06 -7.94
CA GLN A 111 12.40 -6.08 -8.70
C GLN A 111 12.87 -4.68 -9.13
N GLY A 112 11.97 -3.69 -9.20
CA GLY A 112 12.35 -2.30 -9.46
C GLY A 112 13.01 -1.62 -8.26
N ASN A 113 12.77 -2.14 -7.06
CA ASN A 113 13.32 -1.66 -5.79
C ASN A 113 14.57 -2.42 -5.33
N ILE A 114 15.15 -3.27 -6.20
CA ILE A 114 16.44 -3.90 -5.94
C ILE A 114 17.55 -3.05 -6.58
N ASN A 115 18.32 -2.34 -5.75
CA ASN A 115 19.63 -1.82 -6.14
C ASN A 115 20.55 -2.94 -6.63
N LYS A 116 21.12 -2.77 -7.82
CA LYS A 116 22.09 -3.71 -8.39
C LYS A 116 23.51 -3.47 -7.89
N ASP A 117 23.75 -2.34 -7.23
CA ASP A 117 25.04 -2.00 -6.63
C ASP A 117 25.08 -2.52 -5.18
N SER A 118 25.90 -3.54 -4.94
CA SER A 118 26.07 -4.14 -3.62
C SER A 118 26.63 -3.19 -2.57
N ASN A 119 27.34 -2.13 -2.97
CA ASN A 119 27.90 -1.15 -2.05
C ASN A 119 26.85 -0.19 -1.49
N LEU A 120 25.67 -0.11 -2.13
CA LEU A 120 24.53 0.68 -1.67
C LEU A 120 23.55 -0.15 -0.81
N ILE A 121 23.77 -1.47 -0.73
CA ILE A 121 22.98 -2.35 0.12
C ILE A 121 23.57 -2.27 1.52
N ASN A 122 22.85 -1.64 2.45
CA ASN A 122 23.25 -1.62 3.86
C ASN A 122 22.84 -2.95 4.52
N PRO A 123 23.79 -3.86 4.84
CA PRO A 123 23.47 -5.14 5.46
C PRO A 123 22.93 -4.99 6.89
N ASN A 124 23.15 -3.84 7.54
CA ASN A 124 22.75 -3.54 8.92
C ASN A 124 21.44 -2.75 9.00
N HIS A 125 20.58 -2.82 7.98
CA HIS A 125 19.29 -2.15 8.01
C HIS A 125 18.44 -2.68 9.17
N LYS A 126 18.14 -1.81 10.14
CA LYS A 126 17.53 -2.20 11.43
C LYS A 126 16.05 -2.57 11.33
N ASN A 127 15.36 -2.06 10.32
CA ASN A 127 13.92 -2.27 10.20
C ASN A 127 13.62 -3.69 9.73
N PRO A 128 12.57 -4.36 10.22
CA PRO A 128 12.30 -5.77 9.90
C PRO A 128 11.85 -5.97 8.45
N VAL A 129 11.83 -7.21 7.96
CA VAL A 129 11.23 -7.53 6.64
C VAL A 129 9.71 -7.49 6.80
N MET A 130 9.04 -6.70 5.96
CA MET A 130 7.60 -6.47 6.04
C MET A 130 6.94 -6.75 4.69
N VAL A 131 5.88 -7.54 4.72
CA VAL A 131 5.10 -7.90 3.55
C VAL A 131 3.63 -7.60 3.81
N LEU A 132 3.00 -6.97 2.85
CA LEU A 132 1.58 -6.65 2.85
C LEU A 132 0.84 -7.59 1.89
N GLN A 133 -0.35 -8.04 2.28
CA GLN A 133 -1.26 -8.76 1.40
C GLN A 133 -2.68 -8.25 1.61
N SER A 134 -3.21 -7.56 0.60
CA SER A 134 -4.58 -7.06 0.58
C SER A 134 -5.25 -7.41 -0.74
N ARG A 135 -6.49 -7.89 -0.65
CA ARG A 135 -7.37 -8.07 -1.79
C ARG A 135 -7.50 -6.80 -2.63
N TYR A 136 -7.57 -5.65 -1.98
CA TYR A 136 -7.91 -4.36 -2.60
C TYR A 136 -6.67 -3.62 -3.09
N LEU A 137 -5.54 -3.76 -2.39
CA LEU A 137 -4.31 -3.01 -2.69
C LEU A 137 -3.32 -3.81 -3.56
N THR A 138 -3.27 -5.12 -3.37
CA THR A 138 -2.23 -5.99 -3.95
C THR A 138 -2.81 -7.15 -4.76
N ASN A 139 -4.12 -7.13 -5.06
CA ASN A 139 -4.84 -8.24 -5.67
C ASN A 139 -4.62 -9.57 -4.94
N ASN A 140 -4.58 -9.51 -3.61
CA ASN A 140 -4.29 -10.63 -2.72
C ASN A 140 -2.93 -11.32 -2.95
N LYS A 141 -1.98 -10.65 -3.60
CA LYS A 141 -0.60 -11.13 -3.73
C LYS A 141 0.26 -10.52 -2.62
N PRO A 142 1.21 -11.26 -2.05
CA PRO A 142 2.16 -10.67 -1.12
C PRO A 142 2.99 -9.60 -1.82
N TYR A 143 3.25 -8.49 -1.14
CA TYR A 143 4.03 -7.36 -1.65
C TYR A 143 4.98 -6.83 -0.57
N CYS A 144 6.27 -6.81 -0.86
CA CYS A 144 7.29 -6.41 0.09
C CYS A 144 7.41 -4.88 0.16
N ILE A 145 7.00 -4.32 1.30
CA ILE A 145 7.05 -2.89 1.58
C ILE A 145 8.33 -2.50 2.33
N ASN A 146 9.03 -3.46 2.94
CA ASN A 146 10.34 -3.24 3.54
C ASN A 146 11.18 -4.52 3.51
N GLY A 147 12.46 -4.40 3.16
CA GLY A 147 13.39 -5.52 3.14
C GLY A 147 13.47 -6.29 1.82
N ASN A 148 13.06 -5.69 0.69
CA ASN A 148 13.19 -6.26 -0.67
C ASN A 148 14.57 -6.89 -0.91
N HIS A 149 15.62 -6.16 -0.59
CA HIS A 149 17.01 -6.62 -0.68
C HIS A 149 17.32 -7.85 0.17
N ARG A 150 16.81 -7.91 1.40
CA ARG A 150 17.08 -9.02 2.33
C ARG A 150 16.41 -10.30 1.87
N ILE A 151 15.17 -10.22 1.37
CA ILE A 151 14.50 -11.38 0.77
C ILE A 151 15.30 -11.87 -0.44
N PHE A 152 15.69 -10.95 -1.33
CA PHE A 152 16.41 -11.30 -2.56
C PHE A 152 17.77 -11.94 -2.29
N GLU A 153 18.57 -11.37 -1.39
CA GLU A 153 19.88 -11.92 -1.04
C GLU A 153 19.75 -13.24 -0.27
N ALA A 154 18.78 -13.37 0.65
CA ALA A 154 18.52 -14.63 1.33
C ALA A 154 18.14 -15.74 0.34
N TYR A 155 17.31 -15.42 -0.67
CA TYR A 155 16.97 -16.33 -1.75
C TYR A 155 18.18 -16.75 -2.57
N ARG A 156 19.04 -15.81 -2.99
CA ARG A 156 20.25 -16.12 -3.77
C ARG A 156 21.25 -16.99 -3.02
N ASN A 157 21.34 -16.82 -1.70
CA ASN A 157 22.25 -17.58 -0.85
C ASN A 157 21.64 -18.88 -0.30
N ASN A 158 20.44 -19.28 -0.75
CA ASN A 158 19.74 -20.48 -0.29
C ASN A 158 19.57 -20.54 1.25
N VAL A 159 19.32 -19.38 1.88
CA VAL A 159 19.00 -19.32 3.30
C VAL A 159 17.70 -20.10 3.53
N GLU A 160 17.69 -20.98 4.53
CA GLU A 160 16.53 -21.86 4.79
C GLU A 160 15.29 -21.08 5.23
N GLN A 161 15.46 -20.11 6.13
CA GLN A 161 14.38 -19.33 6.72
C GLN A 161 14.80 -17.89 7.02
N ILE A 162 13.86 -16.96 6.87
CA ILE A 162 13.97 -15.58 7.31
C ILE A 162 12.71 -15.18 8.10
N GLU A 163 12.89 -14.25 9.04
CA GLU A 163 11.80 -13.63 9.77
C GLU A 163 11.10 -12.58 8.92
N VAL A 164 9.78 -12.72 8.77
CA VAL A 164 8.94 -11.77 8.01
C VAL A 164 7.70 -11.41 8.83
N TYR A 165 7.38 -10.12 8.87
CA TYR A 165 6.12 -9.62 9.38
C TYR A 165 5.14 -9.51 8.23
N VAL A 166 4.01 -10.20 8.33
CA VAL A 166 2.97 -10.23 7.31
C VAL A 166 1.75 -9.49 7.81
N PHE A 167 1.31 -8.49 7.06
CA PHE A 167 0.13 -7.70 7.37
C PHE A 167 -0.95 -7.89 6.32
N LYS A 168 -2.17 -8.13 6.77
CA LYS A 168 -3.33 -8.43 5.93
C LYS A 168 -4.44 -7.41 6.07
N GLU A 169 -5.02 -7.05 4.94
CA GLU A 169 -6.26 -6.26 4.87
C GLU A 169 -6.25 -4.97 5.71
N LEU A 170 -6.89 -4.95 6.89
CA LEU A 170 -6.99 -3.76 7.72
C LEU A 170 -5.82 -3.59 8.71
N GLU A 171 -4.96 -4.61 8.85
CA GLU A 171 -3.85 -4.62 9.82
C GLU A 171 -2.81 -3.54 9.55
N PHE A 172 -2.62 -3.13 8.29
CA PHE A 172 -1.64 -2.12 7.89
C PHE A 172 -2.23 -0.71 7.72
N VAL A 173 -3.52 -0.51 8.02
CA VAL A 173 -4.14 0.83 7.98
C VAL A 173 -3.34 1.85 8.80
N PRO A 174 -2.82 1.53 10.00
CA PRO A 174 -2.00 2.47 10.77
C PRO A 174 -0.72 2.92 10.05
N PHE A 175 -0.30 2.23 8.98
CA PHE A 175 0.94 2.53 8.28
C PHE A 175 0.76 3.59 7.20
N PHE A 176 -0.47 3.94 6.83
CA PHE A 176 -0.67 5.03 5.88
C PHE A 176 -0.16 6.33 6.47
N TYR A 177 0.80 6.93 5.77
CA TYR A 177 1.45 8.16 6.21
C TYR A 177 0.47 9.33 6.21
N ASP A 178 -0.42 9.38 5.22
CA ASP A 178 -1.36 10.48 5.02
C ASP A 178 -2.82 10.03 5.00
N VAL A 179 -3.70 11.00 5.23
CA VAL A 179 -5.15 10.79 5.28
C VAL A 179 -5.71 10.36 3.93
N LEU A 180 -5.21 10.88 2.80
CA LEU A 180 -5.69 10.50 1.47
C LEU A 180 -5.42 9.03 1.16
N SER A 181 -4.24 8.52 1.49
CA SER A 181 -3.90 7.10 1.32
C SER A 181 -4.86 6.21 2.11
N ARG A 182 -5.11 6.56 3.37
CA ARG A 182 -6.04 5.83 4.24
C ARG A 182 -7.48 5.88 3.72
N GLU A 183 -8.00 7.06 3.43
CA GLU A 183 -9.38 7.21 2.99
C GLU A 183 -9.61 6.62 1.60
N THR A 184 -8.63 6.71 0.70
CA THR A 184 -8.71 6.05 -0.63
C THR A 184 -8.77 4.54 -0.48
N TYR A 185 -8.02 3.95 0.46
CA TYR A 185 -8.09 2.52 0.74
C TYR A 185 -9.49 2.10 1.24
N TYR A 186 -10.05 2.85 2.19
CA TYR A 186 -11.41 2.59 2.69
C TYR A 186 -12.48 2.78 1.61
N LEU A 187 -12.36 3.82 0.78
CA LEU A 187 -13.26 4.07 -0.35
C LEU A 187 -13.30 2.87 -1.29
N GLU A 188 -12.13 2.32 -1.67
CA GLU A 188 -12.08 1.21 -2.62
C GLU A 188 -12.59 -0.11 -2.02
N ILE A 189 -12.45 -0.32 -0.70
CA ILE A 189 -13.10 -1.43 0.00
C ILE A 189 -14.62 -1.31 -0.12
N ASP A 190 -15.17 -0.15 0.25
CA ASP A 190 -16.61 0.11 0.20
C ASP A 190 -17.16 0.03 -1.22
N TYR A 191 -16.46 0.65 -2.17
CA TYR A 191 -16.78 0.61 -3.58
C TYR A 191 -16.86 -0.81 -4.11
N HIS A 192 -15.83 -1.62 -3.83
CA HIS A 192 -15.81 -3.02 -4.26
C HIS A 192 -16.96 -3.82 -3.63
N ASN A 193 -17.26 -3.61 -2.34
CA ASN A 193 -18.34 -4.30 -1.65
C ASN A 193 -19.74 -3.91 -2.18
N VAL A 194 -19.92 -2.64 -2.56
CA VAL A 194 -21.18 -2.14 -3.12
C VAL A 194 -21.37 -2.59 -4.58
N VAL A 195 -20.35 -2.40 -5.42
CA VAL A 195 -20.48 -2.58 -6.88
C VAL A 195 -20.36 -4.03 -7.32
N ASN A 196 -19.46 -4.80 -6.68
CA ASN A 196 -19.23 -6.20 -7.04
C ASN A 196 -20.06 -7.19 -6.22
N GLU A 197 -20.91 -6.70 -5.30
CA GLU A 197 -21.82 -7.51 -4.46
C GLU A 197 -21.12 -8.66 -3.72
N LYS A 198 -19.81 -8.53 -3.45
CA LYS A 198 -19.06 -9.51 -2.67
C LYS A 198 -19.26 -9.22 -1.18
N ARG A 199 -20.43 -9.63 -0.68
CA ARG A 199 -20.69 -9.79 0.75
C ARG A 199 -20.67 -11.26 1.11
#